data_AF-A0A7V0MJQ5-F1
#
_entry.id   AF-A0A7V0MJQ5-F1
#
_cell.length_a   1.000
_cell.length_b   1.000
_cell.length_c   1.000
_cell.angle_alpha   90.00
_cell.angle_beta   90.00
_cell.angle_gamma   90.00
#
_symmetry.space_group_name_H-M   'P 1'
#
loop_
_entity.id
_entity.type
_entity.pdbx_description
1 polymer ?
#
loop_
_entity_poly.entity_id
_entity_poly.type
_entity_poly.pdbx_seq_one_letter_code
_entity_poly.pdbx_strand_id
1 'polypeptide(L)' 'MKCPRCDYTSFDYLESCRKCGSNLIVVREALRLPAIKPEVPFLLGSLLEDFEEGQVKATIPPPDGME' A
#
# COMPACT_ATOMS: atom_id res chain seq x y z
N MET A 1 0.52 5.26 -6.69
CA MET A 1 -0.18 5.97 -7.77
C MET A 1 -1.46 6.63 -7.27
N LYS A 2 -1.87 7.72 -7.92
CA LYS A 2 -3.12 8.43 -7.67
C LYS A 2 -4.18 8.03 -8.70
N CYS A 3 -5.37 7.66 -8.27
CA CYS A 3 -6.48 7.34 -9.16
C CYS A 3 -7.01 8.62 -9.85
N PRO A 4 -7.07 8.68 -11.19
CA PRO A 4 -7.54 9.87 -11.91
C PRO A 4 -9.06 10.09 -11.81
N ARG A 5 -9.82 9.12 -11.27
CA ARG A 5 -11.28 9.20 -11.16
C ARG A 5 -11.78 9.70 -9.80
N CYS A 6 -11.11 9.33 -8.72
CA CYS A 6 -11.57 9.60 -7.35
C CYS A 6 -10.50 10.17 -6.42
N ASP A 7 -9.34 10.53 -6.98
CA ASP A 7 -8.17 11.09 -6.31
C ASP A 7 -7.56 10.25 -5.18
N TYR A 8 -8.02 9.01 -4.99
CA TYR A 8 -7.46 8.09 -4.00
C TYR A 8 -6.01 7.75 -4.34
N THR A 9 -5.11 7.93 -3.38
CA THR A 9 -3.69 7.60 -3.52
C THR A 9 -3.41 6.25 -2.87
N SER A 10 -2.78 5.35 -3.61
CA SER A 10 -2.50 3.97 -3.21
C SER A 10 -1.20 3.46 -3.83
N PHE A 11 -0.86 2.18 -3.67
CA PHE A 11 0.31 1.59 -4.31
C PHE A 11 0.20 1.50 -5.85
N ASP A 12 1.34 1.65 -6.52
CA ASP A 12 1.47 1.68 -7.99
C ASP A 12 1.33 0.32 -8.68
N TYR A 13 1.42 -0.78 -7.92
CA TYR A 13 1.23 -2.13 -8.47
C TYR A 13 -0.25 -2.56 -8.55
N LEU A 14 -1.20 -1.76 -8.06
CA LEU A 14 -2.63 -2.10 -8.12
C LEU A 14 -3.21 -1.97 -9.53
N GLU A 15 -3.94 -2.99 -10.00
CA GLU A 15 -4.67 -2.99 -11.28
C GLU A 15 -6.00 -2.25 -11.22
N SER A 16 -6.60 -2.17 -10.03
CA SER A 16 -7.88 -1.51 -9.80
C SER A 16 -7.83 -0.63 -8.56
N CYS A 17 -8.53 0.50 -8.62
CA CYS A 17 -8.64 1.41 -7.49
C CYS A 17 -9.44 0.75 -6.36
N ARG A 18 -8.87 0.67 -5.17
CA ARG A 18 -9.55 0.11 -3.98
C ARG A 18 -10.75 0.92 -3.49
N LYS A 19 -10.89 2.18 -3.94
CA LYS A 19 -12.00 3.07 -3.56
C LYS A 19 -13.16 3.03 -4.56
N CYS A 20 -12.89 3.07 -5.86
CA CYS A 20 -13.92 3.20 -6.90
C CYS A 20 -13.90 2.12 -7.98
N GLY A 21 -13.02 1.11 -7.86
CA GLY A 21 -12.92 -0.02 -8.79
C GLY A 21 -12.41 0.31 -10.19
N SER A 22 -11.96 1.54 -10.44
CA SER A 22 -11.52 1.94 -11.79
C SER A 22 -10.21 1.26 -12.18
N ASN A 23 -10.09 0.92 -13.47
CA ASN A 23 -8.89 0.30 -14.03
C ASN A 23 -7.71 1.29 -13.96
N LEU A 24 -6.63 0.85 -13.34
CA LEU A 24 -5.39 1.59 -13.14
C LEU A 24 -4.24 1.11 -14.04
N ILE A 25 -4.42 0.01 -14.78
CA ILE A 25 -3.41 -0.57 -15.68
C ILE A 25 -3.02 0.46 -16.75
N VAL A 26 -4.01 1.06 -17.43
CA VAL A 26 -3.78 2.05 -18.49
C VAL A 26 -2.99 3.26 -17.97
N VAL A 27 -3.32 3.72 -16.76
CA VAL A 27 -2.65 4.86 -16.11
C VAL A 27 -1.21 4.50 -15.76
N ARG A 28 -0.99 3.31 -15.19
CA ARG A 28 0.33 2.79 -14.83
C ARG A 28 1.23 2.68 -16.06
N GLU A 29 0.73 2.12 -17.16
CA GLU A 29 1.46 1.96 -18.41
C GLU A 29 1.81 3.31 -19.04
N ALA A 30 0.87 4.25 -19.05
CA ALA A 30 1.12 5.61 -19.53
C ALA A 30 2.23 6.31 -18.73
N LEU A 31 2.34 6.01 -17.43
CA LEU A 31 3.38 6.53 -16.53
C LEU A 31 4.65 5.68 -16.50
N ARG A 32 4.72 4.59 -17.27
CA ARG A 32 5.86 3.63 -17.29
C ARG A 32 6.22 3.08 -15.90
N LEU A 33 5.22 2.89 -15.04
CA LEU A 33 5.41 2.35 -13.70
C LEU A 33 5.46 0.81 -13.72
N PRO A 34 6.29 0.18 -12.87
CA PRO A 34 6.35 -1.28 -12.79
C PRO A 34 5.05 -1.87 -12.22
N ALA A 35 4.62 -3.02 -12.75
CA ALA A 35 3.49 -3.79 -12.23
C ALA A 35 3.88 -4.75 -11.09
N ILE A 36 5.12 -4.64 -10.59
CA ILE A 36 5.68 -5.57 -9.61
C ILE A 36 5.26 -5.13 -8.21
N LYS A 37 4.61 -6.04 -7.47
CA LYS A 37 4.37 -5.85 -6.04
C LYS A 37 5.69 -6.02 -5.31
N PRO A 38 6.17 -5.01 -4.56
CA PRO A 38 7.40 -5.16 -3.78
C PRO A 38 7.21 -6.23 -2.70
N GLU A 39 8.24 -7.04 -2.51
CA GLU A 39 8.33 -7.93 -1.37
C GLU A 39 8.54 -7.10 -0.10
N VAL A 40 7.93 -7.53 1.00
CA VAL A 40 8.05 -6.83 2.28
C VAL A 40 9.44 -7.10 2.87
N PRO A 41 10.28 -6.08 3.12
CA PRO A 41 11.59 -6.32 3.72
C PRO A 41 11.41 -6.78 5.17
N PHE A 42 11.99 -7.94 5.51
CA PHE A 42 11.89 -8.59 6.84
C PHE A 42 12.64 -7.83 7.96
N LEU A 43 13.26 -6.69 7.68
CA LEU A 43 14.15 -5.96 8.60
C LEU A 43 13.52 -5.61 9.96
N LEU A 44 12.19 -5.55 10.06
CA LEU A 44 11.45 -5.26 11.29
C LEU A 44 10.66 -6.46 11.83
N GLY A 45 10.93 -7.68 11.36
CA GLY A 45 10.18 -8.89 11.75
C GLY A 45 10.15 -9.14 13.27
N SER A 46 11.19 -8.73 14.00
CA SER A 46 11.25 -8.89 15.47
C SER A 46 10.37 -7.91 16.26
N LEU A 47 9.88 -6.83 15.64
CA LEU A 47 9.03 -5.81 16.27
C LEU A 47 7.53 -6.03 16.00
N LEU A 48 7.21 -6.91 15.06
CA LEU A 48 5.85 -7.22 14.66
C LEU A 48 5.58 -8.67 15.03
N GLU A 49 5.07 -8.87 16.24
CA GLU A 49 4.44 -10.14 16.62
C GLU A 49 3.29 -10.39 15.62
N ASP A 50 3.38 -11.53 14.90
CA ASP A 50 2.38 -12.06 13.96
C ASP A 50 2.22 -11.36 12.59
N PHE A 51 3.30 -11.36 11.79
CA PHE A 51 3.18 -11.17 10.35
C PHE A 51 2.69 -12.43 9.62
N GLU A 52 1.40 -12.49 9.29
CA GLU A 52 0.94 -13.31 8.15
C GLU A 52 1.24 -12.58 6.83
N GLU A 53 1.76 -13.30 5.84
CA GLU A 53 2.07 -12.78 4.50
C GLU A 53 0.83 -12.14 3.87
N GLY A 54 0.72 -10.81 3.94
CA GLY A 54 -0.21 -10.08 3.07
C GLY A 54 -0.78 -8.76 3.54
N GLN A 55 -0.83 -8.43 4.84
CA GLN A 55 -1.47 -7.18 5.29
C GLN A 55 -0.81 -6.61 6.55
N VAL A 56 0.04 -5.59 6.37
CA VAL A 56 0.45 -4.71 7.47
C VAL A 56 -0.73 -3.83 7.89
N LYS A 57 -1.43 -4.22 8.95
CA LYS A 57 -2.32 -3.31 9.66
C LYS A 57 -1.50 -2.56 10.70
N ALA A 58 -0.90 -1.44 10.29
CA ALA A 58 -0.22 -0.55 11.22
C ALA A 58 -1.28 0.12 12.11
N THR A 59 -1.62 -0.51 13.24
CA THR A 59 -2.22 0.20 14.37
C THR A 59 -1.10 1.02 14.98
N ILE A 60 -1.10 2.33 14.71
CA ILE A 60 -0.24 3.28 15.41
C ILE A 60 -0.82 3.38 16.84
N PRO A 61 -0.14 2.87 17.89
CA PRO A 61 -0.59 3.14 19.26
C PRO A 61 -0.52 4.66 19.50
N PRO A 62 -1.45 5.24 20.27
CA PRO A 62 -1.38 6.65 20.64
C PRO A 62 -0.04 6.92 21.35
N PRO A 63 0.55 8.12 21.19
CA PRO A 63 1.78 8.44 21.91
C PRO A 63 1.50 8.32 23.41
N ASP A 64 2.19 7.40 24.08
CA ASP A 64 2.25 7.35 25.54
C ASP A 64 2.72 8.72 26.01
N GLY A 65 1.80 9.46 26.61
CA GLY A 65 2.10 10.71 27.28
C GLY A 65 3.15 10.43 28.34
N MET A 66 4.24 11.18 28.31
CA MET A 66 5.16 11.26 29.42
C MET A 66 4.38 11.71 30.67
N GLU A 67 4.39 10.85 31.68
CA GLU A 67 4.12 11.05 33.13
C GLU A 67 2.85 11.81 33.59
#